data_AF-A0A495MKH7-F1
#
_entry.id   AF-A0A495MKH7-F1
#
_cell.length_a   1.000
_cell.length_b   1.000
_cell.length_c   1.000
_cell.angle_alpha   90.00
_cell.angle_beta   90.00
_cell.angle_gamma   90.00
#
_symmetry.space_group_name_H-M   'P 1'
#
loop_
_entity.id
_entity.type
_entity.pdbx_description
1 polymer ?
#
loop_
_entity_poly.entity_id
_entity_poly.type
_entity_poly.pdbx_seq_one_letter_code
_entity_poly.pdbx_strand_id
1 'polypeptide(L)'
;MGLAKYWYKYTNKKKYRSLKNKLNQEKRIKRYNRDYSSIIQGILHKIQHQKNLSFRHSGHLGDIVYSLPVIKELSKTHNCTLYIRADKPMTSEYYKHPSGNVMLSKNIISKFLPLLKQQNYLSHVAFWEDEEIDIDLDLFRDLPVDFSFLSHRWYFHIAGVQPDLNQKYLEVTDHATIKDKVVIVRSLRAQNYFADYSFLSKYDNLLFIGIKEEYEELKKMVPNLEFYDVKDFYEMAQIIKSSKFFLGNQSFAYALADGLKVPRLLEANPEFPVVYPIGEKAYDFYFQEHFEFYFDKLYTNL
;
A
#
# COMPACT_ATOMS: atom_id res chain seq x y z
N MET A 1 11.99 36.29 14.32
CA MET A 1 11.78 34.94 14.91
C MET A 1 12.27 35.01 16.35
N GLY A 2 11.36 35.16 17.31
CA GLY A 2 11.65 35.90 18.55
C GLY A 2 12.44 35.16 19.63
N LEU A 3 13.24 35.93 20.38
CA LEU A 3 13.91 35.57 21.65
C LEU A 3 12.98 34.79 22.61
N ALA A 4 11.67 35.07 22.57
CA ALA A 4 10.64 34.38 23.34
C ALA A 4 10.60 32.85 23.15
N LYS A 5 10.85 32.32 21.94
CA LYS A 5 10.85 30.87 21.70
C LYS A 5 12.01 30.19 22.43
N TYR A 6 13.19 30.81 22.37
CA TYR A 6 14.39 30.28 23.04
C TYR A 6 14.27 30.43 24.55
N TRP A 7 13.73 31.55 25.04
CA TRP A 7 13.41 31.73 26.45
C TRP A 7 12.49 30.63 26.98
N TYR A 8 11.32 30.41 26.35
CA TYR A 8 10.38 29.38 26.79
C TYR A 8 10.94 27.95 26.69
N LYS A 9 11.90 27.68 25.80
CA LYS A 9 12.56 26.37 25.72
C LYS A 9 13.18 25.98 27.07
N TYR A 10 13.75 26.95 27.78
CA TYR A 10 14.42 26.76 29.07
C TYR A 10 13.52 27.08 30.26
N THR A 11 12.62 28.07 30.16
CA THR A 11 11.80 28.53 31.30
C THR A 11 10.41 27.91 31.36
N ASN A 12 9.85 27.42 30.25
CA ASN A 12 8.51 26.85 30.22
C ASN A 12 8.30 25.89 29.02
N LYS A 13 8.62 24.61 29.22
CA LYS A 13 8.51 23.58 28.17
C LYS A 13 7.12 23.48 27.54
N LYS A 14 6.04 23.69 28.32
CA LYS A 14 4.65 23.65 27.81
C LYS A 14 4.38 24.81 26.85
N LYS A 15 4.71 26.05 27.25
CA LYS A 15 4.60 27.24 26.38
C LYS A 15 5.48 27.12 25.15
N TYR A 16 6.69 26.56 25.27
CA TYR A 16 7.56 26.28 24.13
C TYR A 16 6.92 25.32 23.12
N ARG A 17 6.38 24.18 23.57
CA ARG A 17 5.69 23.21 22.69
C ARG A 17 4.50 23.85 21.98
N SER A 18 3.66 24.58 22.70
CA SER A 18 2.52 25.30 22.12
C SER A 18 2.95 26.31 21.05
N LEU A 19 3.95 27.15 21.35
CA LEU A 19 4.48 28.12 20.38
C LEU A 19 5.12 27.42 19.17
N LYS A 20 5.88 26.33 19.37
CA LYS A 20 6.47 25.54 18.29
C LYS A 20 5.38 24.97 17.37
N ASN A 21 4.30 24.42 17.93
CA ASN A 21 3.19 23.87 17.17
C ASN A 21 2.47 24.95 16.36
N LYS A 22 2.17 26.10 16.96
CA LYS A 22 1.55 27.24 16.26
C LYS A 22 2.41 27.73 15.09
N LEU A 23 3.72 27.90 15.30
CA LEU A 23 4.64 28.31 14.24
C LEU A 23 4.74 27.27 13.12
N ASN A 24 4.75 25.97 13.46
CA ASN A 24 4.75 24.91 12.47
C ASN A 24 3.44 24.89 11.66
N GLN A 25 2.30 25.12 12.30
CA GLN A 25 1.01 25.25 11.64
C GLN A 25 0.99 26.44 10.67
N GLU A 26 1.42 27.62 11.10
CA GLU A 26 1.51 28.82 10.26
C GLU A 26 2.42 28.59 9.04
N LYS A 27 3.56 27.90 9.24
CA LYS A 27 4.45 27.51 8.14
C LYS A 27 3.78 26.57 7.14
N ARG A 28 3.05 25.55 7.62
CA ARG A 28 2.33 24.59 6.77
C ARG A 28 1.22 25.28 5.97
N ILE A 29 0.45 26.18 6.60
CA ILE A 29 -0.60 26.97 5.92
C ILE A 29 0.02 27.85 4.82
N LYS A 30 1.10 28.58 5.12
CA LYS A 30 1.78 29.41 4.14
C LYS A 30 2.31 28.59 2.96
N ARG A 31 2.92 27.43 3.23
CA ARG A 31 3.40 26.51 2.19
C ARG A 31 2.25 25.99 1.33
N TYR A 32 1.13 25.57 1.95
CA TYR A 32 -0.06 25.12 1.21
C TYR A 32 -0.59 26.21 0.27
N ASN A 33 -0.86 27.41 0.80
CA ASN A 33 -1.43 28.50 0.03
C ASN A 33 -0.52 28.93 -1.13
N ARG A 34 0.80 28.93 -0.92
CA ARG A 34 1.79 29.35 -1.91
C ARG A 34 2.02 28.28 -2.99
N ASP A 35 2.20 27.03 -2.59
CA ASP A 35 2.77 25.99 -3.46
C ASP A 35 1.72 25.00 -3.99
N TYR A 36 0.60 24.80 -3.27
CA TYR A 36 -0.31 23.67 -3.54
C TYR A 36 -1.79 24.03 -3.71
N SER A 37 -2.25 25.19 -3.21
CA SER A 37 -3.68 25.55 -3.26
C SER A 37 -4.20 25.63 -4.71
N SER A 38 -3.44 26.24 -5.62
CA SER A 38 -3.81 26.32 -7.04
C SER A 38 -3.77 24.96 -7.73
N ILE A 39 -2.82 24.09 -7.36
CA ILE A 39 -2.72 22.73 -7.88
C ILE A 39 -3.96 21.91 -7.51
N ILE A 40 -4.35 21.92 -6.23
CA ILE A 40 -5.54 21.19 -5.75
C ILE A 40 -6.82 21.75 -6.38
N GLN A 41 -6.95 23.07 -6.50
CA GLN A 41 -8.08 23.68 -7.21
C GLN A 41 -8.11 23.29 -8.70
N GLY A 42 -6.95 23.24 -9.35
CA GLY A 42 -6.81 22.79 -10.74
C GLY A 42 -7.23 21.33 -10.93
N ILE A 43 -6.79 20.44 -10.04
CA ILE A 43 -7.21 19.03 -10.04
C ILE A 43 -8.74 18.91 -9.89
N LEU A 44 -9.32 19.63 -8.93
CA LEU A 44 -10.77 19.62 -8.72
C LEU A 44 -11.52 20.13 -9.96
N HIS A 45 -11.06 21.22 -10.57
CA HIS A 45 -11.65 21.75 -11.80
C HIS A 45 -11.57 20.76 -12.96
N LYS A 46 -10.42 20.07 -13.14
CA LYS A 46 -10.25 19.01 -14.14
C LYS A 46 -11.25 17.88 -13.91
N ILE A 47 -11.38 17.38 -12.67
CA ILE A 47 -12.37 16.36 -12.29
C ILE A 47 -13.81 16.82 -12.56
N GLN A 48 -14.14 18.10 -12.42
CA GLN A 48 -15.50 18.59 -12.62
C GLN A 48 -15.88 18.76 -14.10
N HIS A 49 -14.92 18.93 -14.99
CA HIS A 49 -15.18 19.44 -16.34
C HIS A 49 -14.57 18.61 -17.48
N GLN A 50 -13.59 17.74 -17.21
CA GLN A 50 -13.04 16.85 -18.21
C GLN A 50 -13.75 15.50 -18.20
N LYS A 51 -13.92 14.88 -19.38
CA LYS A 51 -14.45 13.52 -19.48
C LYS A 51 -13.35 12.45 -19.35
N ASN A 52 -12.15 12.77 -19.82
CA ASN A 52 -10.98 11.89 -19.74
C ASN A 52 -10.05 12.45 -18.66
N LEU A 53 -9.52 11.58 -17.81
CA LEU A 53 -8.57 11.94 -16.76
C LEU A 53 -7.32 11.07 -16.90
N SER A 54 -6.17 11.72 -16.93
CA SER A 54 -4.85 11.07 -16.89
C SER A 54 -4.25 11.13 -15.49
N PHE A 55 -3.75 9.99 -15.02
CA PHE A 55 -3.12 9.83 -13.72
C PHE A 55 -1.67 9.42 -13.88
N ARG A 56 -0.79 9.88 -12.98
CA ARG A 56 0.59 9.39 -12.90
C ARG A 56 0.93 8.93 -11.50
N HIS A 57 1.69 7.85 -11.38
CA HIS A 57 2.28 7.40 -10.11
C HIS A 57 3.71 6.89 -10.31
N SER A 58 4.57 7.05 -9.30
CA SER A 58 5.95 6.53 -9.31
C SER A 58 6.42 5.94 -7.96
N GLY A 59 5.52 5.86 -6.98
CA GLY A 59 5.80 5.25 -5.68
C GLY A 59 5.98 3.73 -5.78
N HIS A 60 6.21 3.09 -4.63
CA HIS A 60 6.35 1.63 -4.62
C HIS A 60 5.03 0.94 -4.99
N LEU A 61 5.10 -0.35 -5.33
CA LEU A 61 3.93 -1.11 -5.80
C LEU A 61 2.70 -0.99 -4.89
N GLY A 62 2.90 -1.03 -3.56
CA GLY A 62 1.82 -0.85 -2.59
C GLY A 62 1.17 0.55 -2.67
N ASP A 63 1.95 1.61 -2.88
CA ASP A 63 1.42 2.97 -3.05
C ASP A 63 0.51 3.05 -4.27
N ILE A 64 0.92 2.43 -5.38
CA ILE A 64 0.10 2.39 -6.61
C ILE A 64 -1.20 1.64 -6.34
N VAL A 65 -1.15 0.46 -5.72
CA VAL A 65 -2.36 -0.31 -5.36
C VAL A 65 -3.30 0.50 -4.49
N TYR A 66 -2.78 1.22 -3.49
CA TYR A 66 -3.58 2.05 -2.60
C TYR A 66 -4.16 3.31 -3.25
N SER A 67 -3.70 3.69 -4.44
CA SER A 67 -4.26 4.80 -5.22
C SER A 67 -5.47 4.40 -6.09
N LEU A 68 -5.60 3.10 -6.39
CA LEU A 68 -6.65 2.56 -7.24
C LEU A 68 -8.10 2.84 -6.75
N PRO A 69 -8.42 2.85 -5.44
CA PRO A 69 -9.77 3.18 -4.98
C PRO A 69 -10.27 4.53 -5.50
N VAL A 70 -9.39 5.54 -5.56
CA VAL A 70 -9.74 6.89 -6.04
C VAL A 70 -9.99 6.86 -7.55
N ILE A 71 -9.14 6.16 -8.31
CA ILE A 71 -9.32 6.05 -9.76
C ILE A 71 -10.61 5.30 -10.09
N LYS A 72 -10.90 4.20 -9.38
CA LYS A 72 -12.15 3.44 -9.50
C LYS A 72 -13.39 4.26 -9.15
N GLU A 73 -13.29 5.18 -8.18
CA GLU A 73 -14.40 6.08 -7.88
C GLU A 73 -14.65 7.07 -9.02
N LEU A 74 -13.58 7.69 -9.52
CA LEU A 74 -13.66 8.66 -10.60
C LEU A 74 -14.09 8.02 -11.93
N SER A 75 -13.76 6.75 -12.16
CA SER A 75 -14.13 6.03 -13.38
C SER A 75 -15.64 5.85 -13.56
N LYS A 76 -16.43 6.02 -12.49
CA LYS A 76 -17.90 5.98 -12.57
C LYS A 76 -18.44 7.07 -13.52
N THR A 77 -17.75 8.20 -13.62
CA THR A 77 -18.14 9.32 -14.48
C THR A 77 -17.07 9.68 -15.52
N HIS A 78 -15.85 9.19 -15.38
CA HIS A 78 -14.69 9.54 -16.21
C HIS A 78 -14.09 8.34 -16.94
N ASN A 79 -13.44 8.62 -18.05
CA ASN A 79 -12.55 7.69 -18.70
C ASN A 79 -11.13 7.87 -18.12
N CYS A 80 -10.57 6.84 -17.48
CA CYS A 80 -9.35 6.97 -16.67
C CYS A 80 -8.14 6.26 -17.29
N THR A 81 -7.07 7.01 -17.54
CA THR A 81 -5.77 6.49 -18.01
C THR A 81 -4.74 6.57 -16.90
N LEU A 82 -4.02 5.47 -16.61
CA LEU A 82 -2.96 5.43 -15.60
C LEU A 82 -1.58 5.24 -16.22
N TYR A 83 -0.70 6.20 -15.99
CA TYR A 83 0.71 6.14 -16.37
C TYR A 83 1.60 5.82 -15.17
N ILE A 84 2.53 4.88 -15.35
CA ILE A 84 3.51 4.52 -14.32
C ILE A 84 4.90 5.03 -14.73
N ARG A 85 5.49 5.87 -13.90
CA ARG A 85 6.84 6.39 -14.15
C ARG A 85 7.89 5.41 -13.63
N ALA A 86 8.75 4.94 -14.53
CA ALA A 86 9.91 4.13 -14.20
C ALA A 86 11.09 4.98 -13.72
N ASP A 87 12.03 4.31 -13.05
CA ASP A 87 13.41 4.76 -12.83
C ASP A 87 13.53 6.10 -12.07
N LYS A 88 12.53 6.47 -11.28
CA LYS A 88 12.63 7.60 -10.34
C LYS A 88 13.69 7.28 -9.28
N PRO A 89 14.74 8.12 -9.12
CA PRO A 89 15.77 7.88 -8.11
C PRO A 89 15.19 7.82 -6.70
N MET A 90 15.69 6.89 -5.88
CA MET A 90 15.36 6.87 -4.46
C MET A 90 16.03 8.04 -3.73
N THR A 91 15.31 8.66 -2.80
CA THR A 91 15.82 9.76 -1.96
C THR A 91 16.38 9.28 -0.62
N SER A 92 16.31 7.97 -0.35
CA SER A 92 16.79 7.34 0.88
C SER A 92 17.45 6.01 0.57
N GLU A 93 18.42 5.62 1.39
CA GLU A 93 19.08 4.33 1.27
C GLU A 93 18.11 3.20 1.62
N TYR A 94 18.06 2.19 0.76
CA TYR A 94 17.32 0.96 0.98
C TYR A 94 18.26 -0.21 0.75
N TYR A 95 18.52 -0.97 1.82
CA TYR A 95 19.38 -2.14 1.75
C TYR A 95 18.73 -3.24 0.89
N LYS A 96 19.43 -3.64 -0.19
CA LYS A 96 18.98 -4.69 -1.15
C LYS A 96 17.58 -4.44 -1.72
N HIS A 97 17.31 -3.22 -2.18
CA HIS A 97 16.04 -2.91 -2.83
C HIS A 97 15.85 -3.75 -4.12
N PRO A 98 14.68 -4.37 -4.35
CA PRO A 98 14.45 -5.16 -5.56
C PRO A 98 14.60 -4.37 -6.87
N SER A 99 14.48 -3.04 -6.83
CA SER A 99 14.73 -2.15 -7.97
C SER A 99 16.06 -1.38 -7.85
N GLY A 100 17.00 -1.82 -7.01
CA GLY A 100 18.29 -1.15 -6.85
C GLY A 100 18.16 0.28 -6.32
N ASN A 101 18.71 1.25 -7.04
CA ASN A 101 18.73 2.67 -6.66
C ASN A 101 17.50 3.48 -7.11
N VAL A 102 16.50 2.83 -7.71
CA VAL A 102 15.26 3.48 -8.18
C VAL A 102 14.02 2.95 -7.45
N MET A 103 12.97 3.77 -7.40
CA MET A 103 11.70 3.44 -6.75
C MET A 103 11.02 2.21 -7.39
N LEU A 104 10.96 2.19 -8.71
CA LEU A 104 10.45 1.10 -9.54
C LEU A 104 11.26 1.00 -10.82
N SER A 105 11.85 -0.17 -11.08
CA SER A 105 12.50 -0.43 -12.37
C SER A 105 11.49 -0.78 -13.45
N LYS A 106 11.86 -0.58 -14.72
CA LYS A 106 11.03 -1.02 -15.87
C LYS A 106 10.65 -2.50 -15.78
N ASN A 107 11.56 -3.37 -15.33
CA ASN A 107 11.28 -4.80 -15.17
C ASN A 107 10.15 -5.08 -14.17
N ILE A 108 10.17 -4.41 -13.01
CA ILE A 108 9.12 -4.57 -12.00
C ILE A 108 7.77 -4.03 -12.52
N ILE A 109 7.79 -2.89 -13.21
CA ILE A 109 6.58 -2.32 -13.82
C ILE A 109 6.02 -3.27 -14.89
N SER A 110 6.87 -3.87 -15.73
CA SER A 110 6.44 -4.85 -16.73
C SER A 110 5.75 -6.06 -16.13
N LYS A 111 6.17 -6.53 -14.94
CA LYS A 111 5.46 -7.58 -14.18
C LYS A 111 4.15 -7.11 -13.55
N PHE A 112 3.95 -5.81 -13.39
CA PHE A 112 2.75 -5.22 -12.78
C PHE A 112 1.68 -4.84 -13.80
N LEU A 113 2.08 -4.41 -14.99
CA LEU A 113 1.16 -4.03 -16.06
C LEU A 113 0.09 -5.08 -16.37
N PRO A 114 0.36 -6.40 -16.40
CA PRO A 114 -0.69 -7.40 -16.59
C PRO A 114 -1.83 -7.28 -15.58
N LEU A 115 -1.55 -7.00 -14.30
CA LEU A 115 -2.57 -6.82 -13.28
C LEU A 115 -3.36 -5.53 -13.49
N LEU A 116 -2.67 -4.42 -13.74
CA LEU A 116 -3.32 -3.11 -13.92
C LEU A 116 -4.20 -3.09 -15.18
N LYS A 117 -3.78 -3.71 -16.28
CA LYS A 117 -4.54 -3.77 -17.54
C LYS A 117 -5.83 -4.58 -17.44
N GLN A 118 -5.99 -5.41 -16.42
CA GLN A 118 -7.21 -6.21 -16.20
C GLN A 118 -8.28 -5.44 -15.42
N GLN A 119 -7.97 -4.25 -14.90
CA GLN A 119 -8.91 -3.47 -14.13
C GLN A 119 -9.89 -2.76 -15.07
N ASN A 120 -11.16 -3.18 -15.06
CA ASN A 120 -12.20 -2.66 -15.97
C ASN A 120 -12.46 -1.14 -15.85
N TYR A 121 -12.05 -0.53 -14.75
CA TYR A 121 -12.19 0.90 -14.49
C TYR A 121 -11.03 1.74 -15.04
N LEU A 122 -10.00 1.10 -15.60
CA LEU A 122 -8.91 1.74 -16.32
C LEU A 122 -9.09 1.50 -17.81
N SER A 123 -9.17 2.56 -18.62
CA SER A 123 -9.25 2.41 -20.07
C SER A 123 -7.89 2.20 -20.72
N HIS A 124 -6.84 2.72 -20.09
CA HIS A 124 -5.48 2.58 -20.57
C HIS A 124 -4.48 2.57 -19.41
N VAL A 125 -3.45 1.73 -19.54
CA VAL A 125 -2.33 1.66 -18.60
C VAL A 125 -1.03 1.50 -19.38
N ALA A 126 -0.07 2.39 -19.13
CA ALA A 126 1.22 2.40 -19.82
C ALA A 126 2.35 2.95 -18.94
N PHE A 127 3.57 2.83 -19.46
CA PHE A 127 4.69 3.63 -18.96
C PHE A 127 4.42 5.10 -19.25
N TRP A 128 4.88 5.97 -18.37
CA TRP A 128 4.88 7.41 -18.63
C TRP A 128 6.07 7.77 -19.54
N GLU A 129 5.78 8.37 -20.68
CA GLU A 129 6.69 8.86 -21.72
C GLU A 129 6.49 10.37 -21.96
N ASP A 130 6.54 11.15 -20.86
CA ASP A 130 6.38 12.60 -20.85
C ASP A 130 4.98 13.11 -21.28
N GLU A 131 3.93 12.29 -21.13
CA GLU A 131 2.56 12.74 -21.37
C GLU A 131 2.13 13.84 -20.39
N GLU A 132 1.22 14.72 -20.84
CA GLU A 132 0.53 15.66 -19.96
C GLU A 132 -0.35 14.90 -18.97
N ILE A 133 -0.25 15.25 -17.68
CA ILE A 133 -0.94 14.57 -16.58
C ILE A 133 -1.95 15.51 -15.92
N ASP A 134 -3.16 15.01 -15.73
CA ASP A 134 -4.23 15.72 -15.01
C ASP A 134 -4.06 15.62 -13.50
N ILE A 135 -3.74 14.42 -13.01
CA ILE A 135 -3.67 14.13 -11.58
C ILE A 135 -2.37 13.38 -11.29
N ASP A 136 -1.38 14.11 -10.76
CA ASP A 136 -0.14 13.51 -10.28
C ASP A 136 -0.34 12.92 -8.89
N LEU A 137 -0.44 11.60 -8.79
CA LEU A 137 -0.72 10.91 -7.54
C LEU A 137 0.49 10.94 -6.60
N ASP A 138 1.70 11.23 -7.08
CA ASP A 138 2.89 11.43 -6.23
C ASP A 138 2.76 12.63 -5.29
N LEU A 139 1.85 13.56 -5.59
CA LEU A 139 1.66 14.82 -4.87
C LEU A 139 1.45 14.62 -3.36
N PHE A 140 0.95 13.46 -2.92
CA PHE A 140 0.69 13.19 -1.50
C PHE A 140 1.94 13.31 -0.62
N ARG A 141 3.13 13.06 -1.18
CA ARG A 141 4.42 13.16 -0.47
C ARG A 141 4.88 14.60 -0.29
N ASP A 142 4.34 15.51 -1.10
CA ASP A 142 4.73 16.92 -1.13
C ASP A 142 3.77 17.82 -0.34
N LEU A 143 2.51 17.39 -0.19
CA LEU A 143 1.50 18.13 0.58
C LEU A 143 2.01 18.40 2.01
N PRO A 144 1.72 19.59 2.59
CA PRO A 144 2.17 19.97 3.92
C PRO A 144 1.34 19.32 5.05
N VAL A 145 1.03 18.04 4.88
CA VAL A 145 0.31 17.17 5.81
C VAL A 145 1.26 16.14 6.41
N ASP A 146 0.80 15.40 7.41
CA ASP A 146 1.57 14.30 7.96
C ASP A 146 1.35 13.04 7.13
N PHE A 147 2.44 12.44 6.65
CA PHE A 147 2.45 11.19 5.88
C PHE A 147 3.25 10.10 6.61
N SER A 148 3.40 10.21 7.94
CA SER A 148 4.13 9.23 8.77
C SER A 148 3.45 7.88 8.92
N PHE A 149 2.19 7.74 8.51
CA PHE A 149 1.43 6.48 8.55
C PHE A 149 0.89 6.13 7.17
N LEU A 150 0.97 4.85 6.79
CA LEU A 150 0.47 4.38 5.50
C LEU A 150 -1.07 4.55 5.43
N SER A 151 -1.56 5.12 4.33
CA SER A 151 -3.00 5.34 4.19
C SER A 151 -3.44 5.46 2.73
N HIS A 152 -4.47 4.70 2.34
CA HIS A 152 -5.21 4.91 1.09
C HIS A 152 -5.77 6.34 0.99
N ARG A 153 -6.04 6.98 2.13
CA ARG A 153 -6.70 8.30 2.20
C ARG A 153 -5.83 9.44 1.70
N TRP A 154 -4.53 9.24 1.55
CA TRP A 154 -3.65 10.24 0.95
C TRP A 154 -4.14 10.70 -0.43
N TYR A 155 -4.63 9.75 -1.24
CA TYR A 155 -5.14 10.05 -2.57
C TYR A 155 -6.53 10.73 -2.54
N PHE A 156 -7.30 10.54 -1.45
CA PHE A 156 -8.58 11.21 -1.26
C PHE A 156 -8.35 12.71 -1.12
N HIS A 157 -7.27 13.09 -0.44
CA HIS A 157 -6.88 14.49 -0.24
C HIS A 157 -6.31 15.14 -1.50
N ILE A 158 -5.87 14.37 -2.50
CA ILE A 158 -5.49 14.89 -3.81
C ILE A 158 -6.74 15.12 -4.68
N ALA A 159 -7.60 14.11 -4.80
CA ALA A 159 -8.71 14.11 -5.75
C ALA A 159 -10.04 14.68 -5.18
N GLY A 160 -10.17 14.84 -3.87
CA GLY A 160 -11.38 15.34 -3.23
C GLY A 160 -12.55 14.33 -3.18
N VAL A 161 -12.31 13.05 -3.47
CA VAL A 161 -13.31 11.97 -3.42
C VAL A 161 -13.08 11.02 -2.24
N GLN A 162 -14.13 10.32 -1.80
CA GLN A 162 -14.09 9.43 -0.64
C GLN A 162 -14.66 8.04 -0.98
N PRO A 163 -13.92 7.19 -1.71
CA PRO A 163 -14.35 5.82 -2.00
C PRO A 163 -14.53 5.00 -0.73
N ASP A 164 -15.50 4.08 -0.76
CA ASP A 164 -15.69 3.08 0.30
C ASP A 164 -14.59 2.02 0.24
N LEU A 165 -13.67 2.08 1.21
CA LEU A 165 -12.54 1.16 1.31
C LEU A 165 -12.93 -0.25 1.74
N ASN A 166 -14.19 -0.52 2.09
CA ASN A 166 -14.69 -1.89 2.29
C ASN A 166 -14.90 -2.62 0.97
N GLN A 167 -15.06 -1.90 -0.14
CA GLN A 167 -15.26 -2.50 -1.46
C GLN A 167 -13.95 -2.97 -2.08
N LYS A 168 -14.03 -4.02 -2.90
CA LYS A 168 -12.90 -4.44 -3.73
C LYS A 168 -12.51 -3.36 -4.73
N TYR A 169 -11.22 -3.15 -4.89
CA TYR A 169 -10.65 -2.24 -5.88
C TYR A 169 -9.62 -2.93 -6.79
N LEU A 170 -9.43 -4.24 -6.63
CA LEU A 170 -8.75 -5.11 -7.59
C LEU A 170 -9.71 -6.17 -8.14
N GLU A 171 -9.56 -6.45 -9.42
CA GLU A 171 -10.35 -7.44 -10.16
C GLU A 171 -9.40 -8.38 -10.91
N VAL A 172 -9.53 -9.68 -10.63
CA VAL A 172 -8.82 -10.76 -11.30
C VAL A 172 -9.72 -11.99 -11.39
N THR A 173 -9.46 -12.89 -12.34
CA THR A 173 -10.10 -14.21 -12.35
C THR A 173 -9.46 -15.13 -11.31
N ASP A 174 -10.10 -16.26 -11.03
CA ASP A 174 -9.50 -17.26 -10.13
C ASP A 174 -8.30 -17.91 -10.81
N HIS A 175 -7.30 -18.27 -10.02
CA HIS A 175 -6.20 -19.09 -10.52
C HIS A 175 -6.71 -20.47 -10.97
N ALA A 176 -6.17 -20.98 -12.08
CA ALA A 176 -6.71 -22.16 -12.76
C ALA A 176 -6.60 -23.45 -11.91
N THR A 177 -5.47 -23.63 -11.22
CA THR A 177 -5.13 -24.88 -10.52
C THR A 177 -4.92 -24.70 -9.01
N ILE A 178 -4.15 -23.70 -8.60
CA ILE A 178 -3.92 -23.36 -7.19
C ILE A 178 -5.18 -22.75 -6.56
N LYS A 179 -5.79 -23.47 -5.61
CA LYS A 179 -7.00 -23.06 -4.88
C LYS A 179 -6.96 -23.54 -3.44
N ASP A 180 -7.69 -22.85 -2.56
CA ASP A 180 -7.94 -23.24 -1.16
C ASP A 180 -6.68 -23.45 -0.30
N LYS A 181 -5.55 -22.85 -0.71
CA LYS A 181 -4.30 -22.79 0.06
C LYS A 181 -4.34 -21.63 1.05
N VAL A 182 -3.66 -21.77 2.19
CA VAL A 182 -3.28 -20.62 3.02
C VAL A 182 -2.09 -19.97 2.34
N VAL A 183 -2.30 -18.81 1.74
CA VAL A 183 -1.27 -18.11 0.98
C VAL A 183 -0.49 -17.19 1.92
N ILE A 184 0.83 -17.37 1.95
CA ILE A 184 1.72 -16.71 2.89
C ILE A 184 2.74 -15.85 2.14
N VAL A 185 2.89 -14.60 2.55
CA VAL A 185 4.05 -13.76 2.20
C VAL A 185 4.51 -13.04 3.45
N ARG A 186 5.74 -13.34 3.88
CA ARG A 186 6.34 -12.72 5.05
C ARG A 186 7.65 -12.08 4.64
N SER A 187 7.62 -10.76 4.44
CA SER A 187 8.84 -10.04 4.08
C SER A 187 9.85 -10.05 5.22
N LEU A 188 11.15 -9.95 4.89
CA LEU A 188 12.20 -9.73 5.91
C LEU A 188 12.11 -8.34 6.56
N ARG A 189 11.31 -7.43 5.99
CA ARG A 189 11.02 -6.11 6.57
C ARG A 189 9.70 -6.14 7.30
N ALA A 190 9.55 -5.25 8.28
CA ALA A 190 8.31 -5.11 9.05
C ALA A 190 7.82 -6.42 9.67
N GLN A 191 8.76 -7.29 10.07
CA GLN A 191 8.47 -8.47 10.85
C GLN A 191 8.11 -8.07 12.27
N ASN A 192 7.29 -8.91 12.88
CA ASN A 192 6.94 -8.83 14.28
C ASN A 192 7.81 -9.83 15.07
N TYR A 193 8.69 -9.30 15.90
CA TYR A 193 9.59 -10.12 16.74
C TYR A 193 8.89 -10.80 17.92
N PHE A 194 7.59 -10.56 18.13
CA PHE A 194 6.75 -11.30 19.07
C PHE A 194 5.99 -12.48 18.43
N ALA A 195 6.09 -12.64 17.11
CA ALA A 195 5.35 -13.67 16.38
C ALA A 195 6.22 -14.90 16.08
N ASP A 196 5.79 -16.07 16.53
CA ASP A 196 6.34 -17.36 16.17
C ASP A 196 5.42 -18.07 15.16
N TYR A 197 5.98 -18.43 14.01
CA TYR A 197 5.27 -19.14 12.94
C TYR A 197 5.38 -20.67 13.09
N SER A 198 6.14 -21.20 14.05
CA SER A 198 6.41 -22.64 14.20
C SER A 198 5.13 -23.49 14.37
N PHE A 199 4.10 -22.93 15.02
CA PHE A 199 2.80 -23.59 15.18
C PHE A 199 2.11 -23.90 13.84
N LEU A 200 2.49 -23.23 12.76
CA LEU A 200 1.92 -23.49 11.42
C LEU A 200 2.21 -24.91 10.93
N SER A 201 3.26 -25.56 11.45
CA SER A 201 3.60 -26.94 11.11
C SER A 201 2.49 -27.96 11.37
N LYS A 202 1.47 -27.62 12.18
CA LYS A 202 0.28 -28.45 12.43
C LYS A 202 -0.82 -28.33 11.38
N TYR A 203 -0.70 -27.39 10.43
CA TYR A 203 -1.69 -27.14 9.39
C TYR A 203 -1.15 -27.53 8.01
N ASP A 204 -2.04 -28.01 7.14
CA ASP A 204 -1.71 -28.36 5.76
C ASP A 204 -1.95 -27.20 4.78
N ASN A 205 -1.58 -27.40 3.52
CA ASN A 205 -1.92 -26.50 2.42
C ASN A 205 -1.36 -25.08 2.55
N LEU A 206 -0.18 -24.95 3.14
CA LEU A 206 0.55 -23.69 3.29
C LEU A 206 1.38 -23.41 2.02
N LEU A 207 1.15 -22.27 1.38
CA LEU A 207 1.82 -21.89 0.14
C LEU A 207 2.47 -20.52 0.25
N PHE A 208 3.78 -20.45 0.00
CA PHE A 208 4.51 -19.20 -0.08
C PHE A 208 4.68 -18.73 -1.53
N ILE A 209 4.35 -17.47 -1.80
CA ILE A 209 4.39 -16.87 -3.16
C ILE A 209 5.23 -15.58 -3.24
N GLY A 210 6.08 -15.34 -2.24
CA GLY A 210 6.97 -14.18 -2.16
C GLY A 210 8.36 -14.46 -2.74
N ILE A 211 9.36 -13.72 -2.25
CA ILE A 211 10.76 -13.85 -2.68
C ILE A 211 11.37 -15.15 -2.13
N LYS A 212 12.22 -15.83 -2.92
CA LYS A 212 12.82 -17.12 -2.54
C LYS A 212 13.59 -17.05 -1.23
N GLU A 213 14.38 -16.00 -1.01
CA GLU A 213 15.12 -15.79 0.22
C GLU A 213 14.19 -15.63 1.45
N GLU A 214 13.05 -14.96 1.29
CA GLU A 214 12.04 -14.81 2.34
C GLU A 214 11.35 -16.15 2.66
N TYR A 215 11.10 -16.96 1.64
CA TYR A 215 10.61 -18.33 1.80
C TYR A 215 11.59 -19.19 2.60
N GLU A 216 12.86 -19.22 2.21
CA GLU A 216 13.87 -20.07 2.87
C GLU A 216 14.04 -19.69 4.34
N GLU A 217 13.90 -18.40 4.68
CA GLU A 217 13.93 -17.97 6.09
C GLU A 217 12.72 -18.48 6.88
N LEU A 218 11.51 -18.36 6.33
CA LEU A 218 10.30 -18.83 7.00
C LEU A 218 10.23 -20.36 7.09
N LYS A 219 10.72 -21.06 6.06
CA LYS A 219 10.76 -22.53 5.95
C LYS A 219 11.53 -23.18 7.10
N LYS A 220 12.51 -22.49 7.70
CA LYS A 220 13.24 -22.96 8.90
C LYS A 220 12.31 -23.20 10.09
N MET A 221 11.25 -22.41 10.24
CA MET A 221 10.25 -22.55 11.29
C MET A 221 9.03 -23.36 10.84
N VAL A 222 8.75 -23.41 9.54
CA VAL A 222 7.55 -24.07 8.97
C VAL A 222 7.98 -25.12 7.94
N PRO A 223 8.45 -26.32 8.35
CA PRO A 223 9.07 -27.29 7.46
C PRO A 223 8.15 -27.85 6.37
N ASN A 224 6.84 -27.73 6.49
CA ASN A 224 5.84 -28.18 5.51
C ASN A 224 5.40 -27.08 4.52
N LEU A 225 5.98 -25.87 4.57
CA LEU A 225 5.63 -24.75 3.68
C LEU A 225 5.99 -25.04 2.21
N GLU A 226 5.04 -24.95 1.28
CA GLU A 226 5.31 -25.08 -0.16
C GLU A 226 5.79 -23.73 -0.74
N PHE A 227 6.59 -23.76 -1.80
CA PHE A 227 7.02 -22.56 -2.53
C PHE A 227 6.48 -22.59 -3.96
N TYR A 228 5.97 -21.44 -4.43
CA TYR A 228 5.59 -21.25 -5.82
C TYR A 228 6.13 -19.92 -6.35
N ASP A 229 6.89 -19.98 -7.43
CA ASP A 229 7.44 -18.81 -8.11
C ASP A 229 6.42 -18.24 -9.09
N VAL A 230 5.92 -17.04 -8.80
CA VAL A 230 4.89 -16.38 -9.63
C VAL A 230 5.52 -15.70 -10.85
N LYS A 231 4.90 -15.86 -12.01
CA LYS A 231 5.41 -15.27 -13.25
C LYS A 231 5.33 -13.74 -13.26
N ASP A 232 4.21 -13.20 -12.76
CA ASP A 232 3.87 -11.79 -12.74
C ASP A 232 2.90 -11.47 -11.59
N PHE A 233 2.58 -10.19 -11.38
CA PHE A 233 1.70 -9.79 -10.30
C PHE A 233 0.21 -10.02 -10.58
N TYR A 234 -0.16 -10.35 -11.83
CA TYR A 234 -1.52 -10.80 -12.13
C TYR A 234 -1.72 -12.23 -11.58
N GLU A 235 -0.80 -13.14 -11.87
CA GLU A 235 -0.83 -14.51 -11.33
C GLU A 235 -0.76 -14.51 -9.80
N MET A 236 0.09 -13.67 -9.20
CA MET A 236 0.13 -13.49 -7.75
C MET A 236 -1.24 -13.11 -7.18
N ALA A 237 -1.92 -12.14 -7.81
CA ALA A 237 -3.25 -11.72 -7.39
C ALA A 237 -4.31 -12.80 -7.61
N GLN A 238 -4.23 -13.59 -8.69
CA GLN A 238 -5.12 -14.73 -8.93
C GLN A 238 -4.97 -15.80 -7.84
N ILE A 239 -3.74 -16.11 -7.42
CA ILE A 239 -3.47 -17.07 -6.34
C ILE A 239 -4.00 -16.55 -5.01
N ILE A 240 -3.77 -15.27 -4.69
CA ILE A 240 -4.32 -14.64 -3.48
C ILE A 240 -5.85 -14.68 -3.50
N LYS A 241 -6.48 -14.38 -4.64
CA LYS A 241 -7.94 -14.43 -4.78
C LYS A 241 -8.50 -15.83 -4.56
N SER A 242 -7.83 -16.85 -5.10
CA SER A 242 -8.20 -18.27 -4.95
C SER A 242 -7.79 -18.88 -3.59
N SER A 243 -7.16 -18.11 -2.71
CA SER A 243 -6.70 -18.60 -1.41
C SER A 243 -7.86 -18.83 -0.45
N LYS A 244 -7.64 -19.73 0.52
CA LYS A 244 -8.53 -19.87 1.67
C LYS A 244 -8.53 -18.59 2.51
N PHE A 245 -7.33 -18.08 2.79
CA PHE A 245 -7.07 -16.74 3.28
C PHE A 245 -5.59 -16.39 3.04
N PHE A 246 -5.28 -15.10 3.13
CA PHE A 246 -3.93 -14.56 3.03
C PHE A 246 -3.32 -14.29 4.41
N LEU A 247 -2.06 -14.68 4.63
CA LEU A 247 -1.27 -14.33 5.82
C LEU A 247 -0.01 -13.59 5.39
N GLY A 248 0.23 -12.42 5.97
CA GLY A 248 1.48 -11.71 5.71
C GLY A 248 1.67 -10.46 6.52
N ASN A 249 2.88 -9.89 6.46
CA ASN A 249 3.19 -8.60 7.04
C ASN A 249 3.03 -7.46 6.03
N GLN A 250 3.32 -6.23 6.47
CA GLN A 250 3.23 -5.02 5.65
C GLN A 250 4.11 -5.12 4.39
N SER A 251 3.48 -5.51 3.28
CA SER A 251 4.14 -5.81 2.02
C SER A 251 3.22 -5.48 0.83
N PHE A 252 3.77 -5.52 -0.39
CA PHE A 252 2.96 -5.40 -1.61
C PHE A 252 1.90 -6.51 -1.71
N ALA A 253 2.24 -7.73 -1.32
CA ALA A 253 1.30 -8.86 -1.31
C ALA A 253 0.10 -8.58 -0.40
N TYR A 254 0.32 -7.98 0.77
CA TYR A 254 -0.78 -7.56 1.63
C TYR A 254 -1.66 -6.48 0.99
N ALA A 255 -1.08 -5.52 0.27
CA ALA A 255 -1.84 -4.52 -0.48
C ALA A 255 -2.73 -5.17 -1.57
N LEU A 256 -2.26 -6.22 -2.23
CA LEU A 256 -3.07 -7.01 -3.16
C LEU A 256 -4.23 -7.72 -2.45
N ALA A 257 -3.96 -8.41 -1.33
CA ALA A 257 -4.99 -9.07 -0.54
C ALA A 257 -6.05 -8.07 -0.04
N ASP A 258 -5.64 -6.88 0.40
CA ASP A 258 -6.55 -5.79 0.78
C ASP A 258 -7.37 -5.27 -0.39
N GLY A 259 -6.80 -5.14 -1.58
CA GLY A 259 -7.52 -4.69 -2.77
C GLY A 259 -8.52 -5.70 -3.32
N LEU A 260 -8.23 -6.99 -3.15
CA LEU A 260 -9.12 -8.09 -3.51
C LEU A 260 -10.21 -8.33 -2.46
N LYS A 261 -10.02 -7.83 -1.23
CA LYS A 261 -10.89 -8.07 -0.07
C LYS A 261 -11.08 -9.55 0.24
N VAL A 262 -10.01 -10.33 0.07
CA VAL A 262 -9.99 -11.72 0.57
C VAL A 262 -9.91 -11.74 2.09
N PRO A 263 -10.37 -12.82 2.75
CA PRO A 263 -10.04 -13.09 4.14
C PRO A 263 -8.53 -13.01 4.33
N ARG A 264 -8.08 -12.27 5.34
CA ARG A 264 -6.64 -12.03 5.53
C ARG A 264 -6.26 -11.70 6.97
N LEU A 265 -5.03 -12.07 7.31
CA LEU A 265 -4.41 -11.87 8.61
C LEU A 265 -3.10 -11.11 8.45
N LEU A 266 -3.01 -9.94 9.08
CA LEU A 266 -1.83 -9.06 9.05
C LEU A 266 -0.93 -9.33 10.26
N GLU A 267 0.31 -9.71 10.01
CA GLU A 267 1.40 -9.59 10.98
C GLU A 267 1.74 -8.10 11.13
N ALA A 268 1.32 -7.47 12.23
CA ALA A 268 1.55 -6.06 12.46
C ALA A 268 2.94 -5.82 13.05
N ASN A 269 3.69 -4.85 12.50
CA ASN A 269 4.99 -4.48 13.03
C ASN A 269 4.82 -3.62 14.31
N PRO A 270 5.31 -4.06 15.48
CA PRO A 270 5.18 -3.33 16.74
C PRO A 270 5.86 -1.95 16.74
N GLU A 271 6.85 -1.73 15.88
CA GLU A 271 7.55 -0.44 15.77
C GLU A 271 6.92 0.51 14.75
N PHE A 272 6.06 0.00 13.87
CA PHE A 272 5.45 0.78 12.79
C PHE A 272 3.99 0.35 12.52
N PRO A 273 3.08 0.65 13.46
CA PRO A 273 1.69 0.17 13.45
C PRO A 273 0.81 1.02 12.52
N VAL A 274 1.06 0.97 11.21
CA VAL A 274 0.46 1.94 10.27
C VAL A 274 -0.41 1.34 9.18
N VAL A 275 -0.55 0.01 9.13
CA VAL A 275 -1.48 -0.66 8.22
C VAL A 275 -2.58 -1.28 9.04
N TYR A 276 -3.82 -0.99 8.67
CA TYR A 276 -5.01 -1.48 9.33
C TYR A 276 -5.80 -2.34 8.35
N PRO A 277 -6.21 -3.56 8.74
CA PRO A 277 -7.12 -4.36 7.93
C PRO A 277 -8.48 -3.66 7.76
N ILE A 278 -8.98 -3.54 6.53
CA ILE A 278 -10.27 -2.90 6.22
C ILE A 278 -11.21 -3.87 5.49
N GLY A 279 -12.37 -4.14 6.08
CA GLY A 279 -13.42 -4.99 5.50
C GLY A 279 -13.63 -6.28 6.27
N GLU A 280 -14.46 -7.15 5.71
CA GLU A 280 -14.85 -8.40 6.35
C GLU A 280 -13.68 -9.40 6.44
N LYS A 281 -13.62 -10.17 7.54
CA LYS A 281 -12.61 -11.23 7.78
C LYS A 281 -11.17 -10.75 7.58
N ALA A 282 -10.93 -9.49 7.95
CA ALA A 282 -9.63 -8.84 7.92
C ALA A 282 -9.19 -8.58 9.36
N TYR A 283 -8.12 -9.24 9.79
CA TYR A 283 -7.63 -9.16 11.17
C TYR A 283 -6.13 -8.83 11.19
N ASP A 284 -5.63 -8.36 12.32
CA ASP A 284 -4.22 -8.13 12.60
C ASP A 284 -3.83 -8.67 13.98
N PHE A 285 -2.53 -8.83 14.21
CA PHE A 285 -2.01 -9.28 15.50
C PHE A 285 -0.63 -8.70 15.82
N TYR A 286 -0.39 -8.50 17.12
CA TYR A 286 0.94 -8.27 17.68
C TYR A 286 1.47 -9.46 18.48
N PHE A 287 0.60 -10.18 19.17
CA PHE A 287 1.00 -11.21 20.14
C PHE A 287 0.61 -12.60 19.65
N GLN A 288 1.37 -13.60 20.09
CA GLN A 288 1.26 -14.98 19.62
C GLN A 288 -0.14 -15.55 19.85
N GLU A 289 -0.75 -15.29 21.00
CA GLU A 289 -2.08 -15.80 21.35
C GLU A 289 -3.14 -15.32 20.36
N HIS A 290 -3.04 -14.06 19.93
CA HIS A 290 -3.96 -13.49 18.93
C HIS A 290 -3.65 -14.04 17.53
N PHE A 291 -2.38 -14.25 17.21
CA PHE A 291 -1.97 -14.84 15.94
C PHE A 291 -2.61 -16.22 15.76
N GLU A 292 -2.40 -17.12 16.72
CA GLU A 292 -2.94 -18.47 16.66
C GLU A 292 -4.47 -18.48 16.64
N PHE A 293 -5.11 -17.64 17.48
CA PHE A 293 -6.57 -17.52 17.52
C PHE A 293 -7.17 -17.11 16.17
N TYR A 294 -6.68 -16.02 15.57
CA TYR A 294 -7.23 -15.55 14.31
C TYR A 294 -6.83 -16.43 13.12
N PHE A 295 -5.65 -17.06 13.17
CA PHE A 295 -5.27 -18.06 12.19
C PHE A 295 -6.26 -19.23 12.22
N ASP A 296 -6.51 -19.79 13.40
CA ASP A 296 -7.43 -20.93 13.56
C ASP A 296 -8.86 -20.57 13.13
N LYS A 297 -9.33 -19.37 13.50
CA LYS A 297 -10.62 -18.84 13.06
C LYS A 297 -10.76 -18.81 11.54
N LEU A 298 -9.78 -18.23 10.84
CA LEU A 298 -9.78 -18.18 9.37
C LEU A 298 -9.59 -19.55 8.73
N TYR A 299 -8.83 -20.44 9.37
CA TYR A 299 -8.60 -21.79 8.88
C TYR A 299 -9.82 -22.70 9.03
N THR A 300 -10.63 -22.52 10.08
CA THR A 300 -11.81 -23.35 10.34
C THR A 300 -13.11 -22.76 9.77
N ASN A 301 -13.05 -21.54 9.21
CA ASN A 301 -14.21 -20.75 8.77
C ASN A 301 -15.20 -20.41 9.90
N LEU A 302 -14.70 -20.21 11.13
CA LEU A 302 -15.48 -19.83 12.32
C LEU A 302 -15.72 -18.32 12.45
#